data_AF-A0A535QA16-F1
#
_entry.id   AF-A0A535QA16-F1
#
_cell.length_a   1.000
_cell.length_b   1.000
_cell.length_c   1.000
_cell.angle_alpha   90.00
_cell.angle_beta   90.00
_cell.angle_gamma   90.00
#
_symmetry.space_group_name_H-M   'P 1'
#
loop_
_entity.id
_entity.type
_entity.pdbx_description
1 polymer ?
#
loop_
_entity_poly.entity_id
_entity_poly.type
_entity_poly.pdbx_seq_one_letter_code
_entity_poly.pdbx_strand_id
1 'polypeptide(L)'
;MTREVVWDHGVSLPGHRLWLDPLVVRSFAFISHAHTDHARRHKEALLTPQTLALIPEARRPRGWRMLGYGEAMRRGPATVTLHSAGHMLGSAQLHFE
;
A
#
# COMPACT_ATOMS: atom_id res chain seq x y z
N MET A 1 14.09 11.39 -9.07
CA MET A 1 13.49 11.94 -7.83
C MET A 1 12.20 12.66 -8.16
N THR A 2 11.05 12.02 -7.96
CA THR A 2 9.76 12.73 -7.93
C THR A 2 9.77 13.70 -6.75
N ARG A 3 9.68 15.00 -7.02
CA ARG A 3 9.63 16.05 -6.00
C ARG A 3 8.21 16.38 -5.56
N GLU A 4 7.20 15.81 -6.20
CA GLU A 4 5.81 16.12 -5.94
C GLU A 4 5.17 15.06 -5.04
N VAL A 5 4.69 15.52 -3.89
CA VAL A 5 3.82 14.77 -2.98
C VAL A 5 2.53 15.55 -2.90
N VAL A 6 1.40 14.89 -3.15
CA VAL A 6 0.09 15.53 -3.11
C VAL A 6 -0.78 14.90 -2.04
N TRP A 7 -1.70 15.70 -1.51
CA TRP A 7 -2.77 15.24 -0.66
C TRP A 7 -4.11 15.39 -1.40
N ASP A 8 -4.85 14.30 -1.50
CA ASP A 8 -6.26 14.30 -1.93
C ASP A 8 -6.91 13.08 -1.28
N HIS A 9 -7.48 13.27 -0.10
CA HIS A 9 -8.02 12.19 0.73
C HIS A 9 -6.99 11.07 0.99
N GLY A 10 -5.71 11.42 1.11
CA GLY A 10 -4.59 10.48 1.22
C GLY A 10 -3.32 11.02 0.57
N VAL A 11 -2.17 10.50 0.97
CA VAL A 11 -0.87 10.88 0.38
C VAL A 11 -0.69 10.16 -0.94
N SER A 12 -0.25 10.88 -1.98
CA SER A 12 0.12 10.29 -3.26
C SER A 12 1.47 10.74 -3.76
N LEU A 13 2.17 9.80 -4.40
CA LEU A 13 3.29 10.04 -5.29
C LEU A 13 2.77 9.95 -6.74
N PRO A 14 2.28 11.07 -7.33
CA PRO A 14 1.55 11.04 -8.59
C PRO A 14 2.40 10.51 -9.75
N GLY A 15 3.69 10.87 -9.79
CA GLY A 15 4.64 10.35 -10.80
C GLY A 15 4.82 8.83 -10.78
N HIS A 16 4.41 8.15 -9.71
CA HIS A 16 4.45 6.70 -9.57
C HIS A 16 3.07 6.05 -9.46
N ARG A 17 1.99 6.86 -9.60
CA ARG A 17 0.60 6.41 -9.46
C ARG A 17 0.40 5.59 -8.18
N LEU A 18 1.02 6.01 -7.08
CA LEU A 18 1.01 5.31 -5.79
C LEU A 18 0.26 6.18 -4.78
N TRP A 19 -0.68 5.58 -4.08
CA TRP A 19 -1.38 6.16 -2.95
C TRP A 19 -0.99 5.42 -1.68
N LEU A 20 -0.87 6.11 -0.55
CA LEU A 20 -0.59 5.52 0.75
C LEU A 20 -1.84 5.64 1.63
N ASP A 21 -2.44 4.51 1.99
CA ASP A 21 -3.65 4.41 2.82
C ASP A 21 -4.72 5.49 2.55
N PRO A 22 -5.15 5.67 1.29
CA PRO A 22 -6.11 6.72 0.98
C PRO A 22 -7.47 6.44 1.62
N LEU A 23 -8.15 7.51 2.05
CA LEU A 23 -9.49 7.50 2.65
C LEU A 23 -10.59 7.19 1.62
N VAL A 24 -10.25 7.12 0.33
CA VAL A 24 -11.16 6.82 -0.78
C VAL A 24 -10.57 5.75 -1.69
N VAL A 25 -11.43 5.07 -2.48
CA VAL A 25 -11.00 4.02 -3.39
C VAL A 25 -10.17 4.59 -4.55
N ARG A 26 -8.91 4.17 -4.66
CA ARG A 26 -7.99 4.50 -5.76
C ARG A 26 -7.69 3.32 -6.69
N SER A 27 -7.02 3.60 -7.80
CA SER A 27 -6.61 2.59 -8.79
C SER A 27 -5.49 1.69 -8.28
N PHE A 28 -4.52 2.24 -7.55
CA PHE A 28 -3.41 1.49 -6.96
C PHE A 28 -3.02 2.16 -5.64
N ALA A 29 -3.06 1.41 -4.53
CA ALA A 29 -2.71 1.94 -3.22
C ALA A 29 -1.91 0.94 -2.40
N PHE A 30 -1.01 1.44 -1.58
CA PHE A 30 -0.43 0.70 -0.48
C PHE A 30 -1.44 0.65 0.67
N ILE A 31 -1.68 -0.55 1.20
CA ILE A 31 -2.42 -0.77 2.44
C ILE A 31 -1.40 -1.18 3.50
N SER A 32 -1.18 -0.32 4.50
CA SER A 32 -0.14 -0.54 5.51
C SER A 32 -0.47 -1.70 6.46
N HIS A 33 -1.74 -1.88 6.82
CA HIS A 33 -2.20 -2.94 7.71
C HIS A 33 -3.71 -3.19 7.61
N ALA A 34 -4.20 -4.23 8.28
CA ALA A 34 -5.56 -4.76 8.10
C ALA A 34 -6.66 -4.05 8.91
N HIS A 35 -6.37 -2.91 9.54
CA HIS A 35 -7.44 -2.13 10.16
C HIS A 35 -8.40 -1.56 9.12
N THR A 36 -9.67 -1.50 9.48
CA THR A 36 -10.75 -1.26 8.51
C THR A 36 -10.74 0.16 7.94
N ASP A 37 -10.21 1.15 8.66
CA ASP A 37 -9.99 2.53 8.23
C ASP A 37 -8.93 2.65 7.12
N HIS A 38 -7.96 1.73 7.08
CA HIS A 38 -6.93 1.61 6.04
C HIS A 38 -7.37 0.68 4.89
N ALA A 39 -7.94 -0.49 5.20
CA ALA A 39 -8.32 -1.49 4.20
C ALA A 39 -9.55 -1.06 3.39
N ARG A 40 -9.36 -0.80 2.08
CA ARG A 40 -10.43 -0.44 1.14
C ARG A 40 -10.36 -1.26 -0.13
N ARG A 41 -11.50 -1.35 -0.84
CA ARG A 41 -11.66 -2.09 -2.10
C ARG A 41 -11.01 -1.41 -3.31
N HIS A 42 -9.72 -1.06 -3.20
CA HIS A 42 -8.92 -0.53 -4.31
C HIS A 42 -8.95 -1.46 -5.52
N LYS A 43 -8.75 -0.92 -6.73
CA LYS A 43 -8.69 -1.77 -7.93
C LYS A 43 -7.52 -2.74 -7.84
N GLU A 44 -6.39 -2.27 -7.34
CA GLU A 44 -5.21 -3.07 -7.01
C GLU A 44 -4.56 -2.49 -5.74
N ALA A 45 -4.00 -3.33 -4.87
CA ALA A 45 -3.28 -2.87 -3.70
C ALA A 45 -1.91 -3.54 -3.51
N LEU A 46 -0.95 -2.81 -2.97
CA LEU A 46 0.32 -3.35 -2.46
C LEU A 46 0.21 -3.54 -0.96
N LEU A 47 0.55 -4.73 -0.46
CA LEU A 47 0.50 -5.06 0.97
C LEU A 47 1.32 -6.32 1.26
N THR A 48 1.49 -6.66 2.53
CA THR A 48 2.11 -7.94 2.93
C THR A 48 1.12 -9.11 2.80
N PRO A 49 1.58 -10.35 2.60
CA PRO A 49 0.70 -11.53 2.60
C PRO A 49 -0.19 -11.64 3.83
N GLN A 50 0.35 -11.29 5.00
CA GLN A 50 -0.36 -11.35 6.27
C GLN A 50 -1.46 -10.30 6.36
N THR A 51 -1.21 -9.08 5.86
CA THR A 51 -2.27 -8.05 5.77
C THR A 51 -3.41 -8.53 4.88
N LEU A 52 -3.13 -9.19 3.74
CA LEU A 52 -4.19 -9.72 2.86
C LEU A 52 -5.05 -10.77 3.57
N ALA A 53 -4.40 -11.66 4.32
CA ALA A 53 -5.07 -12.73 5.05
C ALA A 53 -6.02 -12.21 6.13
N LEU A 54 -5.71 -11.06 6.74
CA LEU A 54 -6.50 -10.45 7.81
C LEU A 54 -7.58 -9.50 7.31
N ILE A 55 -7.49 -8.97 6.08
CA ILE A 55 -8.52 -8.07 5.54
C ILE A 55 -9.84 -8.84 5.33
N PRO A 56 -10.97 -8.37 5.90
CA PRO A 56 -12.28 -8.96 5.66
C PRO A 56 -12.67 -8.90 4.18
N GLU A 57 -13.40 -9.91 3.69
CA GLU A 57 -13.80 -10.02 2.28
C GLU A 57 -14.52 -8.75 1.77
N ALA A 58 -15.41 -8.17 2.58
CA ALA A 58 -16.14 -6.95 2.24
C ALA A 58 -15.23 -5.72 2.00
N ARG A 59 -13.99 -5.73 2.50
CA ARG A 59 -13.00 -4.64 2.32
C ARG A 59 -11.82 -5.03 1.44
N ARG A 60 -11.74 -6.29 1.02
CA ARG A 60 -10.64 -6.82 0.22
C ARG A 60 -10.49 -6.05 -1.11
N PRO A 61 -9.26 -5.66 -1.50
CA PRO A 61 -9.02 -5.04 -2.80
C PRO A 61 -9.36 -6.01 -3.94
N ARG A 62 -9.72 -5.48 -5.12
CA ARG A 62 -10.12 -6.30 -6.27
C ARG A 62 -8.96 -7.05 -6.92
N GLY A 63 -7.73 -6.60 -6.65
CA GLY A 63 -6.49 -7.24 -7.03
C GLY A 63 -5.39 -6.84 -6.04
N TRP A 64 -4.30 -7.60 -5.99
CA TRP A 64 -3.23 -7.35 -5.03
C TRP A 64 -1.86 -7.73 -5.56
N ARG A 65 -0.84 -7.03 -5.06
CA ARG A 65 0.56 -7.39 -5.10
C ARG A 65 1.00 -7.61 -3.67
N MET A 66 1.50 -8.81 -3.39
CA MET A 66 2.06 -9.13 -2.09
C MET A 66 3.56 -8.93 -2.13
N LEU A 67 4.10 -8.29 -1.09
CA LEU A 67 5.53 -8.15 -0.90
C LEU A 67 5.85 -8.56 0.54
N GLY A 68 6.77 -9.51 0.70
CA GLY A 68 7.37 -9.84 1.98
C GLY A 68 8.24 -8.70 2.51
N TYR A 69 8.59 -8.75 3.79
CA TYR A 69 9.52 -7.77 4.34
C TYR A 69 10.90 -7.91 3.71
N GLY A 70 11.52 -6.79 3.35
CA GLY A 70 12.82 -6.74 2.69
C GLY A 70 12.81 -7.13 1.21
N GLU A 71 11.68 -7.62 0.68
CA GLU A 71 11.53 -7.83 -0.75
C GLU A 71 11.30 -6.49 -1.47
N ALA A 72 11.88 -6.35 -2.66
CA ALA A 72 11.83 -5.14 -3.45
C ALA A 72 10.94 -5.32 -4.69
N MET A 73 10.15 -4.30 -5.02
CA MET A 73 9.35 -4.23 -6.23
C MET A 73 9.67 -2.94 -6.99
N ARG A 74 9.90 -3.05 -8.30
CA ARG A 74 10.04 -1.86 -9.16
C ARG A 74 8.70 -1.17 -9.42
N ARG A 75 8.70 0.16 -9.35
CA ARG A 75 7.57 1.03 -9.70
C ARG A 75 8.04 2.17 -10.61
N GLY A 76 8.15 1.87 -11.90
CA GLY A 76 8.75 2.78 -12.87
C GLY A 76 10.25 2.92 -12.60
N PRO A 77 10.79 4.15 -12.42
CA PRO A 77 12.20 4.34 -12.07
C PRO A 77 12.48 4.14 -10.57
N ALA A 78 11.46 3.93 -9.74
CA ALA A 78 11.61 3.76 -8.30
C ALA A 78 11.62 2.29 -7.86
N THR A 79 12.15 2.04 -6.68
CA THR A 79 12.10 0.78 -5.93
C THR A 79 11.25 0.97 -4.69
N VAL A 80 10.39 -0.01 -4.41
CA VAL A 80 9.55 -0.05 -3.22
C VAL A 80 9.89 -1.29 -2.41
N THR A 81 10.17 -1.11 -1.12
CA THR A 81 10.45 -2.19 -0.18
C THR A 81 9.56 -2.05 1.04
N LEU A 82 9.06 -3.16 1.57
CA LEU A 82 8.27 -3.15 2.81
C LEU A 82 9.13 -3.54 4.02
N HIS A 83 8.97 -2.80 5.12
CA HIS A 83 9.60 -3.11 6.40
C HIS A 83 8.53 -3.32 7.47
N SER A 84 8.78 -4.17 8.46
CA SER A 84 7.84 -4.35 9.57
C SER A 84 7.61 -3.02 10.29
N ALA A 85 6.33 -2.63 10.46
CA ALA A 85 5.97 -1.45 11.23
C ALA A 85 5.88 -1.71 12.75
N GLY A 86 5.96 -2.97 13.18
CA GLY A 86 5.85 -3.34 14.60
C GLY A 86 4.49 -3.07 15.25
N HIS A 87 3.43 -2.86 14.47
CA HIS A 87 2.12 -2.46 14.98
C HIS A 87 1.15 -3.65 15.15
N MET A 88 0.99 -4.47 14.11
CA MET A 88 0.18 -5.69 14.14
C MET A 88 0.74 -6.72 13.15
N LEU A 89 0.22 -7.95 13.16
CA LEU A 89 0.64 -8.97 12.20
C LEU A 89 0.46 -8.45 10.76
N GLY A 90 1.56 -8.43 10.00
CA GLY A 90 1.58 -7.95 8.62
C GLY A 90 1.73 -6.45 8.44
N SER A 91 1.69 -5.63 9.50
CA SER A 91 1.81 -4.18 9.35
C SER A 91 3.15 -3.78 8.75
N ALA A 92 3.12 -2.95 7.72
CA ALA A 92 4.30 -2.54 6.97
C ALA A 92 4.48 -1.02 6.89
N GLN A 93 5.72 -0.58 6.96
CA GLN A 93 6.17 0.71 6.44
C GLN A 93 6.59 0.53 4.98
N LEU A 94 6.39 1.56 4.17
CA LEU A 94 6.82 1.59 2.77
C LEU A 94 8.08 2.45 2.66
N HIS A 95 9.19 1.83 2.25
CA HIS A 95 10.40 2.52 1.84
C HIS A 95 10.39 2.72 0.32
N PHE A 96 10.63 3.95 -0.12
CA PHE A 96 10.53 4.37 -1.51
C PHE A 96 11.85 5.02 -1.94
N GLU A 97 12.50 4.47 -2.97
CA GLU A 97 13.79 4.93 -3.51
C GLU A 97 13.70 5.25 -5.00
#